data_AF-A0A7X7H9V6-F1
#
_entry.id   AF-A0A7X7H9V6-F1
#
_cell.length_a   1.000
_cell.length_b   1.000
_cell.length_c   1.000
_cell.angle_alpha   90.00
_cell.angle_beta   90.00
_cell.angle_gamma   90.00
#
_symmetry.space_group_name_H-M   'P 1'
#
loop_
_entity.id
_entity.type
_entity.pdbx_description
1 polymer ?
#
loop_
_entity_poly.entity_id
_entity_poly.type
_entity_poly.pdbx_seq_one_letter_code
_entity_poly.pdbx_strand_id
1 'polypeptide(L)' 'MKDEVIYKLYANEIYLDYLRKHPKWYFFLDQDPRYFSEFEKVVKKTMKTTTFDRLESLKNQVNFAGAMIKYLANH' A
#
# COMPACT_ATOMS: atom_id res chain seq x y z
N MET A 1 -5.90 -15.88 17.85
CA MET A 1 -5.49 -14.50 17.54
C MET A 1 -6.03 -13.59 18.64
N LYS A 2 -5.21 -12.72 19.23
CA LYS A 2 -5.63 -11.88 20.37
C LYS A 2 -6.62 -10.79 19.96
N ASP A 3 -7.63 -10.52 20.79
CA ASP A 3 -8.64 -9.48 20.58
C ASP A 3 -8.06 -8.08 20.31
N GLU A 4 -6.95 -7.73 20.95
CA GLU A 4 -6.27 -6.44 20.74
C GLU A 4 -5.76 -6.28 19.31
N VAL A 5 -5.30 -7.37 18.69
CA VAL A 5 -4.80 -7.37 17.31
C VAL A 5 -5.97 -7.25 16.34
N ILE A 6 -7.05 -7.99 16.60
CA ILE A 6 -8.29 -7.92 15.82
C ILE A 6 -8.85 -6.51 15.87
N TYR A 7 -8.96 -5.90 17.05
CA TYR A 7 -9.44 -4.53 17.19
C TYR A 7 -8.63 -3.54 16.35
N LYS A 8 -7.29 -3.63 16.36
CA LYS A 8 -6.43 -2.75 15.55
C LYS A 8 -6.57 -2.97 14.04
N LEU A 9 -6.80 -4.21 13.61
CA LEU A 9 -7.04 -4.54 12.20
C LEU A 9 -8.40 -4.01 11.73
N TYR A 10 -9.43 -4.19 12.53
CA TYR A 10 -10.78 -3.70 12.21
C TYR A 10 -10.91 -2.19 12.36
N ALA A 11 -10.08 -1.55 13.20
CA ALA A 11 -10.01 -0.10 13.31
C ALA A 11 -9.39 0.58 12.07
N ASN A 12 -8.73 -0.17 11.19
CA ASN A 12 -8.10 0.38 9.98
C ASN A 12 -8.36 -0.50 8.76
N GLU A 13 -9.24 -0.03 7.87
CA GLU A 13 -9.63 -0.76 6.65
C GLU A 13 -8.43 -1.13 5.75
N ILE A 14 -7.37 -0.31 5.73
CA ILE A 14 -6.16 -0.59 4.96
C ILE A 14 -5.44 -1.83 5.49
N TYR A 15 -5.42 -1.97 6.81
CA TYR A 15 -4.78 -3.13 7.45
C TYR A 15 -5.59 -4.39 7.15
N LEU A 16 -6.91 -4.27 7.18
CA LEU A 16 -7.83 -5.35 6.85
C LEU A 16 -7.73 -5.78 5.38
N ASP A 17 -7.65 -4.84 4.44
CA ASP A 17 -7.46 -5.10 3.00
C ASP A 17 -6.10 -5.76 2.71
N TYR A 18 -5.03 -5.26 3.34
CA TYR A 18 -3.71 -5.86 3.21
C TYR A 18 -3.67 -7.28 3.79
N LEU A 19 -4.32 -7.49 4.93
CA LEU A 19 -4.44 -8.81 5.55
C LEU A 19 -5.20 -9.79 4.67
N ARG A 20 -6.30 -9.36 4.03
CA ARG A 20 -7.07 -10.17 3.06
C ARG A 20 -6.23 -10.61 1.86
N LYS A 21 -5.32 -9.75 1.38
CA LYS A 21 -4.42 -10.05 0.26
C LYS A 21 -3.24 -10.96 0.65
N HIS A 22 -2.94 -11.07 1.94
CA HIS A 22 -1.79 -11.82 2.45
C HIS A 22 -2.19 -12.77 3.58
N PRO A 23 -2.80 -13.93 3.25
CA PRO A 23 -3.32 -14.87 4.24
C PRO A 23 -2.25 -15.43 5.18
N LYS A 24 -0.97 -15.43 4.76
CA LYS A 24 0.18 -15.80 5.61
C LYS A 24 0.21 -15.06 6.95
N TRP A 25 -0.24 -13.80 6.97
CA TRP A 25 -0.24 -13.00 8.19
C TRP A 25 -1.27 -13.46 9.22
N TYR A 26 -2.37 -14.11 8.80
CA TYR A 26 -3.30 -14.72 9.76
C TYR A 26 -2.56 -15.74 10.65
N PHE A 27 -1.72 -16.58 10.05
CA PHE A 27 -0.95 -17.58 10.79
C PHE A 27 0.05 -16.92 11.76
N PHE A 28 0.81 -15.92 11.30
CA PHE A 28 1.79 -15.24 12.17
C PHE A 28 1.13 -14.46 13.32
N LEU A 29 0.02 -13.78 13.04
CA LEU A 29 -0.71 -13.00 14.05
C LEU A 29 -1.48 -13.89 15.03
N ASP A 30 -1.83 -15.11 14.61
CA ASP A 30 -2.42 -16.12 15.48
C ASP A 30 -1.37 -16.76 16.41
N GLN A 31 -0.19 -17.08 15.87
CA GLN A 31 0.94 -17.68 16.60
C GLN A 31 1.51 -16.76 17.68
N ASP A 32 1.83 -15.51 17.34
CA ASP A 32 2.37 -14.57 18.32
C ASP A 32 1.96 -13.11 18.00
N PRO A 33 1.40 -12.37 18.97
CA PRO A 33 0.96 -10.99 18.77
C PRO A 33 2.12 -10.01 18.48
N ARG A 34 3.39 -10.37 18.74
CA ARG A 34 4.56 -9.52 18.45
C ARG A 34 4.76 -9.35 16.94
N TYR A 35 4.30 -10.30 16.13
CA TYR A 35 4.33 -10.19 14.67
C TYR A 35 3.44 -9.06 14.13
N PHE A 36 2.51 -8.54 14.95
CA PHE A 36 1.71 -7.38 14.57
C PHE A 36 2.55 -6.13 14.31
N SER A 37 3.63 -5.94 15.06
CA SER A 37 4.54 -4.79 14.85
C SER A 37 5.25 -4.88 13.49
N GLU A 38 5.66 -6.08 13.09
CA GLU A 38 6.25 -6.33 11.77
C GLU A 38 5.21 -6.19 10.66
N PHE A 39 3.99 -6.68 10.87
CA PHE A 39 2.87 -6.47 9.97
C PHE A 39 2.63 -4.97 9.73
N GLU A 40 2.54 -4.16 10.79
CA GLU A 40 2.35 -2.71 10.69
C GLU A 40 3.46 -2.04 9.87
N LYS A 41 4.72 -2.42 10.10
CA LYS A 41 5.86 -1.88 9.33
C LYS A 41 5.74 -2.22 7.85
N VAL A 42 5.40 -3.47 7.53
CA VAL A 42 5.28 -3.93 6.15
C VAL A 42 4.13 -3.21 5.45
N VAL A 43 2.95 -3.11 6.09
CA VAL A 43 1.81 -2.36 5.54
C VAL A 43 2.18 -0.91 5.28
N LYS A 44 2.78 -0.22 6.26
CA LYS A 44 3.22 1.19 6.11
C LYS A 44 4.24 1.35 4.98
N LYS A 45 5.17 0.39 4.83
CA LYS A 45 6.16 0.40 3.75
C LYS A 45 5.50 0.22 2.39
N THR A 46 4.62 -0.77 2.23
CA THR A 46 3.85 -0.98 1.01
C THR A 46 3.01 0.24 0.67
N MET A 47 2.34 0.84 1.65
CA MET A 47 1.46 1.99 1.41
C MET A 47 2.24 3.25 0.98
N LYS A 48 3.41 3.50 1.60
CA LYS A 48 4.32 4.56 1.15
C LYS A 48 4.78 4.30 -0.28
N THR A 49 5.29 3.10 -0.57
CA THR A 49 5.72 2.73 -1.93
C THR A 49 4.59 2.92 -2.95
N THR A 50 3.37 2.44 -2.68
CA THR A 50 2.22 2.63 -3.57
C THR A 50 1.88 4.12 -3.80
N THR A 51 2.03 4.97 -2.79
CA THR A 51 1.77 6.41 -2.94
C THR A 51 2.85 7.10 -3.78
N PHE A 52 4.12 6.79 -3.54
CA PHE A 52 5.24 7.32 -4.32
C PHE A 52 5.18 6.86 -5.78
N ASP A 53 4.92 5.58 -6.00
CA ASP A 53 4.81 4.98 -7.33
C ASP A 53 3.67 5.59 -8.16
N ARG A 54 2.52 5.87 -7.52
CA ARG A 54 1.41 6.60 -8.14
C ARG A 54 1.79 8.05 -8.51
N LEU A 55 2.48 8.76 -7.62
CA LEU A 55 2.96 10.12 -7.90
C LEU A 55 3.94 10.16 -9.07
N GLU A 56 4.84 9.18 -9.16
CA GLU A 56 5.81 9.08 -10.25
C GLU A 56 5.13 8.74 -11.58
N SER A 57 4.17 7.82 -11.57
CA SER A 57 3.34 7.49 -12.73
C SER A 57 2.54 8.69 -13.26
N LEU A 58 1.99 9.50 -12.36
CA LEU A 58 1.27 10.74 -12.73
C LEU A 58 2.22 11.77 -13.36
N LYS A 59 3.42 11.97 -12.80
CA LYS A 59 4.44 12.84 -13.40
C LYS A 59 4.80 12.39 -14.81
N ASN A 60 4.99 11.09 -15.03
CA ASN A 60 5.31 10.56 -16.35
C ASN A 60 4.17 10.78 -17.36
N GLN A 61 2.91 10.60 -16.97
CA GLN A 61 1.78 10.87 -17.85
C GLN A 61 1.67 12.36 -18.23
N VAL A 62 1.88 13.28 -17.28
CA VAL A 62 1.84 14.73 -17.54
C VAL A 62 2.97 15.15 -18.48
N ASN A 63 4.19 14.64 -18.27
CA ASN A 63 5.33 14.92 -19.15
C ASN A 63 5.11 14.37 -20.57
N PHE A 64 4.55 13.18 -20.70
CA PHE A 64 4.27 12.56 -21.99
C PHE A 64 3.18 13.32 -22.76
N ALA A 65 2.09 13.72 -22.08
CA ALA A 65 1.03 14.53 -22.69
C ALA A 65 1.56 15.89 -23.16
N GLY A 66 2.39 16.55 -22.35
CA GLY A 66 3.03 17.81 -22.74
C GLY A 66 3.98 17.68 -23.93
N ALA A 67 4.77 16.60 -23.97
CA ALA A 67 5.67 16.32 -25.10
C ALA A 67 4.91 16.02 -26.39
N MET A 68 3.79 15.30 -26.32
CA MET A 68 2.96 14.98 -27.49
C MET A 68 2.25 16.21 -28.03
N ILE A 69 1.68 17.07 -27.16
CA ILE A 69 1.08 18.35 -27.58
C ILE A 69 2.13 19.23 -28.26
N LYS A 70 3.35 19.29 -27.72
CA LYS A 70 4.45 20.09 -28.28
C LYS A 70 4.94 19.57 -29.63
N TYR A 71 4.96 18.24 -29.81
CA TYR A 71 5.29 17.61 -31.09
C TYR A 71 4.22 17.89 -32.16
N LEU A 72 2.94 17.78 -31.79
CA LEU A 72 1.80 18.05 -32.70
C LEU A 72 1.64 19.54 -33.03
N ALA A 73 2.03 20.44 -32.13
CA ALA A 73 1.96 21.89 -32.36
C ALA A 73 3.14 22.44 -33.20
N ASN A 74 4.19 21.64 -33.41
CA ASN A 74 5.40 22.02 -34.15
C ASN A 74 5.49 21.32 -35.52
N HIS A 75 4.38 20.77 -36.01
CA HIS A 75 4.17 20.22 -37.35
C HIS A 75 2.89 20.81 -37.94
#